data_AF-A0A2K3MKI4-F1
#
_entry.id   AF-A0A2K3MKI4-F1
#
_cell.length_a   1.000
_cell.length_b   1.000
_cell.length_c   1.000
_cell.angle_alpha   90.00
_cell.angle_beta   90.00
_cell.angle_gamma   90.00
#
_symmetry.space_group_name_H-M   'P 1'
#
loop_
_entity.id
_entity.type
_entity.pdbx_description
1 polymer ?
#
loop_
_entity_poly.entity_id
_entity_poly.type
_entity_poly.pdbx_seq_one_letter_code
_entity_poly.pdbx_strand_id
1 'polypeptide(L)'
;MLASMVYGWKNAVAQLNVVNSEHGLVTEGIHRLKRVENGQIVIPEKYRQMALEEEEEDNEDDDEEDDAEEEEEEVVKEKGPDGDEEGHDESR
;
A
#
# COMPACT_ATOMS: atom_id res chain seq x y z
N MET A 1 -7.90 -10.32 -7.44
CA MET A 1 -6.59 -10.71 -8.02
C MET A 1 -5.67 -9.50 -8.16
N LEU A 2 -6.10 -8.39 -8.77
CA LEU A 2 -5.27 -7.18 -8.88
C LEU A 2 -4.88 -6.60 -7.51
N ALA A 3 -5.84 -6.38 -6.61
CA ALA A 3 -5.55 -5.85 -5.26
C ALA A 3 -4.54 -6.71 -4.47
N SER A 4 -4.67 -8.04 -4.53
CA SER A 4 -3.72 -8.96 -3.87
C SER A 4 -2.32 -8.93 -4.51
N MET A 5 -2.22 -8.71 -5.82
CA MET A 5 -0.94 -8.53 -6.52
C MET A 5 -0.27 -7.20 -6.15
N VAL A 6 -1.04 -6.12 -6.10
CA VAL A 6 -0.57 -4.78 -5.66
C VAL A 6 -0.08 -4.84 -4.22
N TYR A 7 -0.85 -5.48 -3.33
CA TYR A 7 -0.44 -5.66 -1.94
C TYR A 7 0.87 -6.47 -1.82
N GLY A 8 0.95 -7.61 -2.51
CA GLY A 8 2.17 -8.44 -2.51
C GLY A 8 3.39 -7.69 -3.05
N TRP A 9 3.20 -6.88 -4.09
CA TRP A 9 4.22 -5.99 -4.65
C TRP A 9 4.71 -4.96 -3.63
N LYS A 10 3.79 -4.18 -3.03
CA LYS A 10 4.11 -3.16 -2.01
C LYS A 10 4.85 -3.77 -0.82
N ASN A 11 4.41 -4.93 -0.34
CA ASN A 11 5.06 -5.65 0.76
C ASN A 11 6.48 -6.12 0.41
N ALA A 12 6.71 -6.58 -0.84
CA ALA A 12 8.05 -6.97 -1.29
C ALA A 12 9.00 -5.77 -1.36
N VAL A 13 8.55 -4.63 -1.90
CA VAL A 13 9.31 -3.38 -1.95
C VAL A 13 9.64 -2.89 -0.53
N ALA A 14 8.67 -2.94 0.39
CA ALA A 14 8.89 -2.56 1.79
C ALA A 14 9.97 -3.43 2.46
N GLN A 15 9.94 -4.75 2.28
CA GLN A 15 10.97 -5.63 2.81
C GLN A 15 12.35 -5.35 2.22
N LEU A 16 12.42 -5.09 0.92
CA LEU A 16 13.68 -4.71 0.25
C LEU A 16 14.22 -3.38 0.78
N ASN A 17 13.36 -2.42 1.09
CA ASN A 17 13.77 -1.16 1.73
C ASN A 17 14.35 -1.38 3.14
N VAL A 18 13.74 -2.26 3.95
CA VAL A 18 14.24 -2.56 5.31
C VAL A 18 15.67 -3.12 5.25
N VAL A 19 15.92 -4.08 4.35
CA VAL A 19 17.25 -4.72 4.25
C VAL A 19 18.29 -3.86 3.55
N ASN A 20 17.87 -2.87 2.74
CA ASN A 20 18.76 -1.93 2.05
C ASN A 20 18.74 -0.53 2.70
N SER A 21 18.43 -0.42 3.99
CA SER A 21 18.20 0.87 4.67
C SER A 21 19.39 1.82 4.67
N GLU A 22 20.63 1.33 4.57
CA GLU A 22 21.83 2.17 4.53
C GLU A 22 22.06 2.87 3.18
N HIS A 23 21.64 2.22 2.08
CA HIS A 23 21.91 2.69 0.71
C HIS A 23 20.64 3.11 -0.05
N GLY A 24 19.46 2.75 0.48
CA GLY A 24 18.18 2.91 -0.19
C GLY A 24 17.97 1.87 -1.30
N LEU A 25 16.71 1.76 -1.74
CA LEU A 25 16.33 0.97 -2.91
C LEU A 25 15.89 1.90 -4.03
N VAL A 26 16.51 1.79 -5.21
CA VAL A 26 16.07 2.52 -6.40
C VAL A 26 14.93 1.74 -7.05
N THR A 27 13.72 2.29 -7.01
CA THR A 27 12.51 1.66 -7.57
C THR A 27 12.12 2.19 -8.96
N GLU A 28 12.76 3.25 -9.47
CA GLU A 28 12.48 3.82 -10.81
C GLU A 28 12.59 2.78 -11.94
N GLY A 29 13.51 1.81 -11.80
CA GLY A 29 13.70 0.74 -12.78
C GLY A 29 12.62 -0.32 -12.73
N ILE A 30 11.75 -0.27 -11.72
CA ILE A 30 10.69 -1.23 -11.52
C ILE A 30 9.40 -0.73 -12.19
N HIS A 31 9.47 -0.69 -13.50
CA HIS A 31 8.33 -0.43 -14.35
C HIS A 31 8.09 -1.63 -15.25
N ARG A 32 6.84 -1.95 -15.56
CA ARG A 32 6.46 -3.03 -16.49
C ARG A 32 7.27 -3.04 -17.81
N LEU A 33 7.70 -1.87 -18.30
CA LEU A 33 8.37 -1.70 -19.59
C LEU A 33 9.87 -1.42 -19.50
N LYS A 34 10.40 -1.17 -18.29
CA LYS A 34 11.82 -0.86 -18.05
C LYS A 34 12.50 -2.08 -17.41
N ARG A 35 13.81 -2.21 -17.60
CA ARG A 35 14.63 -3.22 -16.91
C ARG A 35 15.99 -2.64 -16.53
N VAL A 36 16.69 -3.29 -15.61
CA VAL A 36 18.06 -2.91 -15.24
C VAL A 36 19.07 -3.76 -16.00
N GLU A 37 19.96 -3.14 -16.77
CA GLU A 37 21.12 -3.77 -17.41
C GLU A 37 22.40 -3.05 -16.97
N ASN A 38 23.36 -3.81 -16.41
CA ASN A 38 24.63 -3.26 -15.93
C ASN A 38 24.46 -2.06 -14.96
N GLY A 39 23.41 -2.09 -14.13
CA GLY A 39 23.10 -1.02 -13.19
C GLY A 39 22.41 0.21 -13.81
N GLN A 40 22.09 0.19 -15.10
CA GLN A 40 21.35 1.24 -15.79
C GLN A 40 19.92 0.80 -16.10
N ILE A 41 18.98 1.71 -15.92
CA ILE A 41 17.59 1.50 -16.32
C ILE A 41 17.51 1.70 -17.83
N VAL A 42 17.04 0.68 -18.54
CA VAL A 42 16.91 0.68 -20.00
C VAL A 42 15.52 0.23 -20.41
N ILE A 43 14.99 0.85 -21.47
CA ILE A 43 13.76 0.40 -22.13
C ILE A 43 14.17 -0.58 -23.25
N PRO A 44 13.79 -1.87 -23.17
CA PRO A 44 14.02 -2.81 -24.25
C PRO A 44 13.41 -2.33 -25.57
N GLU A 45 14.07 -2.63 -26.69
CA GLU A 45 13.64 -2.18 -28.02
C GLU A 45 12.18 -2.50 -28.34
N LYS A 46 11.74 -3.71 -27.98
CA LYS A 46 10.35 -4.16 -28.14
C LYS A 46 9.31 -3.32 -27.40
N TYR A 47 9.71 -2.57 -26.38
CA TYR A 47 8.82 -1.75 -25.55
C TYR A 47 9.00 -0.26 -25.78
N ARG A 48 9.87 0.18 -26.70
CA ARG A 48 10.12 1.61 -26.92
C ARG A 48 8.86 2.38 -27.33
N GLN A 49 8.04 1.82 -28.21
CA GLN A 49 6.80 2.48 -28.65
C GLN A 49 5.76 2.53 -27.51
N MET A 50 5.53 1.39 -26.85
CA MET A 50 4.58 1.30 -25.73
C MET A 50 4.98 2.20 -24.56
N ALA A 51 6.28 2.36 -24.30
CA ALA A 51 6.76 3.26 -23.25
C ALA A 51 6.53 4.74 -23.58
N LEU A 52 6.62 5.12 -24.87
CA LEU A 52 6.27 6.48 -25.31
C LEU A 52 4.77 6.74 -25.20
N GLU A 53 3.93 5.73 -25.47
CA GLU A 53 2.48 5.83 -25.32
C GLU A 53 2.07 5.92 -23.83
N GLU A 54 2.69 5.13 -22.96
CA GLU A 54 2.40 5.11 -21.50
C GLU A 54 2.85 6.40 -20.79
N GLU A 55 3.98 7.03 -21.19
CA GLU A 55 4.41 8.32 -20.64
C GLU A 55 3.47 9.49 -21.01
N GLU A 56 2.68 9.37 -22.08
CA GLU A 56 1.66 10.37 -22.43
C GLU A 56 0.36 10.16 -21.62
N GLU A 57 0.01 8.91 -21.28
CA GLU A 57 -1.17 8.58 -20.45
C GLU A 57 -0.94 8.93 -18.96
N ASP A 58 0.25 8.69 -18.41
CA ASP A 58 0.56 8.94 -16.97
C ASP A 58 0.59 10.45 -16.61
N ASN A 59 0.77 11.35 -17.59
CA ASN A 59 0.72 12.80 -17.38
C ASN A 59 -0.71 13.35 -17.24
N GLU A 60 -1.75 12.56 -17.50
CA GLU A 60 -3.15 12.97 -17.36
C GLU A 60 -3.75 12.64 -15.98
N ASP A 61 -3.07 11.83 -15.14
CA ASP A 61 -3.56 11.32 -13.85
C ASP A 61 -2.89 11.96 -12.60
N ASP A 62 -1.94 12.89 -12.74
CA ASP A 62 -1.23 13.55 -11.60
C ASP A 62 -2.02 14.72 -10.95
N ASP A 63 -3.29 14.92 -11.33
CA ASP A 63 -4.17 16.00 -10.84
C ASP A 63 -5.19 15.53 -9.77
N GLU A 64 -5.00 14.39 -9.10
CA GLU A 64 -5.91 13.88 -8.04
C GLU A 64 -5.20 13.35 -6.77
N GLU A 65 -4.23 14.08 -6.21
CA GLU A 65 -3.80 13.87 -4.81
C GLU A 65 -4.08 15.11 -3.92
N ASP A 66 -5.33 15.24 -3.46
CA ASP A 66 -5.66 15.84 -2.16
C ASP A 66 -6.98 15.25 -1.62
N ASP A 67 -6.91 14.04 -1.05
CA ASP A 67 -7.89 13.63 -0.03
C ASP A 67 -7.11 13.03 1.14
N ALA A 68 -6.77 13.92 2.08
CA ALA A 68 -6.18 13.57 3.36
C ALA A 68 -7.10 12.59 4.10
N GLU A 69 -6.62 11.36 4.31
CA GLU A 69 -7.27 10.43 5.24
C GLU A 69 -7.18 11.02 6.67
N GLU A 70 -8.28 11.65 7.14
CA GLU A 70 -8.49 11.88 8.56
C GLU A 70 -8.80 10.54 9.25
N GLU A 71 -7.88 10.12 10.11
CA GLU A 71 -8.04 9.00 11.02
C GLU A 71 -9.17 9.28 12.02
N GLU A 72 -10.30 8.57 11.91
CA GLU A 72 -11.23 8.42 13.02
C GLU A 72 -10.92 7.12 13.78
N GLU A 73 -10.14 7.25 14.87
CA GLU A 73 -10.04 6.24 15.93
C GLU A 73 -11.41 6.02 16.59
N GLU A 74 -12.16 5.00 16.17
CA GLU A 74 -13.28 4.50 16.98
C GLU A 74 -12.72 3.62 18.10
N VAL A 75 -12.47 4.24 19.26
CA VAL A 75 -12.18 3.55 20.53
C VAL A 75 -13.40 2.71 20.91
N VAL A 76 -13.40 1.42 20.55
CA VAL A 76 -14.34 0.43 21.07
C VAL A 76 -14.11 0.33 22.58
N LYS A 77 -14.99 0.97 23.34
CA LYS A 77 -15.04 0.86 24.80
C LYS A 77 -15.31 -0.60 25.18
N GLU A 78 -14.30 -1.19 25.80
CA GLU A 78 -14.38 -2.39 26.62
C GLU A 78 -15.57 -2.27 27.60
N LYS A 79 -16.57 -3.14 27.45
CA LYS A 79 -17.71 -3.26 28.38
C LYS A 79 -17.59 -4.57 29.15
N GLY A 80 -16.75 -4.57 30.17
CA GLY A 80 -16.99 -5.30 31.44
C GLY A 80 -17.30 -4.25 32.51
N PRO A 81 -18.14 -4.52 33.54
CA PRO A 81 -18.02 -5.71 34.36
C PRO A 81 -19.36 -6.38 34.73
N ASP A 82 -19.23 -7.57 35.32
CA ASP A 82 -20.25 -8.38 35.98
C ASP A 82 -21.29 -7.58 36.79
N GLY A 83 -22.56 -7.83 36.48
CA GLY A 83 -23.69 -7.47 37.32
C GLY A 83 -24.32 -8.73 37.90
N ASP A 84 -23.93 -9.08 39.11
CA ASP A 84 -24.69 -9.94 40.02
C ASP A 84 -26.09 -9.33 40.22
N GLU A 85 -27.13 -9.92 39.62
CA GLU A 85 -28.51 -9.69 40.04
C GLU A 85 -28.86 -10.69 41.15
N GLU A 86 -28.60 -10.27 42.39
CA GLU A 86 -29.08 -10.88 43.62
C GLU A 86 -30.61 -10.74 43.70
N GLY A 87 -31.33 -11.76 43.23
CA GLY A 87 -32.78 -11.86 43.31
C GLY A 87 -33.26 -12.18 44.72
N HIS A 88 -33.40 -11.15 45.55
CA HIS A 88 -34.24 -11.19 46.75
C HIS A 88 -35.71 -10.97 46.35
N ASP A 89 -36.53 -12.02 46.35
CA ASP A 89 -37.99 -11.89 46.36
C ASP A 89 -38.54 -12.44 47.67
N GLU A 90 -38.82 -11.52 48.59
CA GLU A 90 -39.60 -11.76 49.78
C GLU A 90 -41.09 -11.67 49.41
N SER A 91 -41.82 -12.78 49.47
CA SER A 91 -43.29 -12.75 49.50
C SER A 91 -43.87 -13.91 50.31
N ARG A 92 -44.05 -13.60 51.60
CA ARG A 92 -45.20 -13.88 52.50
C ARG A 92 -45.98 -15.19 52.39
#